data_AF-X1RDI5-F1
#
_entry.id   AF-X1RDI5-F1
#
_cell.length_a   1.000
_cell.length_b   1.000
_cell.length_c   1.000
_cell.angle_alpha   90.00
_cell.angle_beta   90.00
_cell.angle_gamma   90.00
#
_symmetry.space_group_name_H-M   'P 1'
#
loop_
_entity.id
_entity.type
_entity.pdbx_description
1 polymer ?
#
loop_
_entity_poly.entity_id
_entity_poly.type
_entity_poly.pdbx_seq_one_letter_code
_entity_poly.pdbx_strand_id
1 'polypeptide(L)'
;ERAMHFGMKVLAFDPYLSLDKVKTLKIEAVSLKGLLKRSDYITVHTPLTDETKHLISDKEIDLMKKGARIINCARGGIINERDLIKGLKSGKIAGCALDVFEKEPPHGNPLLKMDNVVATPHLGAATEEAQVNVAVDIAHQMCDGLLGRGMCNAVNAPSVAPEIAEIVQPYVILAEKIGSLQSQLSSGHITRLKIEYRGDIGNYDTTPITAACVKGMLQPFMGETVNYI
;
A
#
# COMPACT_ATOMS: atom_id res chain seq x y z
N GLU A 1 -15.45 9.32 10.29
CA GLU A 1 -15.61 10.36 11.34
C GLU A 1 -15.86 11.76 10.80
N ARG A 2 -14.95 12.39 10.04
CA ARG A 2 -15.15 13.77 9.53
C ARG A 2 -16.52 13.97 8.85
N ALA A 3 -16.86 13.13 7.86
CA ALA A 3 -18.16 13.18 7.18
C ALA A 3 -19.37 13.02 8.12
N MET A 4 -19.26 12.23 9.20
CA MET A 4 -20.37 12.03 10.14
C MET A 4 -20.68 13.29 10.94
N HIS A 5 -19.68 14.14 11.22
CA HIS A 5 -19.89 15.42 11.89
C HIS A 5 -20.67 16.42 11.01
N PHE A 6 -20.70 16.20 9.69
CA PHE A 6 -21.58 16.91 8.76
C PHE A 6 -22.98 16.25 8.65
N GLY A 7 -23.31 15.29 9.51
CA GLY A 7 -24.59 14.58 9.50
C GLY A 7 -24.72 13.52 8.39
N MET A 8 -23.62 13.15 7.72
CA MET A 8 -23.66 12.16 6.65
C MET A 8 -23.75 10.73 7.20
N LYS A 9 -24.54 9.88 6.53
CA LYS A 9 -24.48 8.43 6.72
C LYS A 9 -23.29 7.86 5.95
N VAL A 10 -22.39 7.15 6.65
CA VAL A 10 -21.16 6.61 6.04
C VAL A 10 -21.30 5.11 5.77
N LEU A 11 -21.14 4.74 4.50
CA LEU A 11 -21.02 3.37 4.03
C LEU A 11 -19.56 3.11 3.66
N ALA A 12 -19.04 1.93 3.97
CA ALA A 12 -17.68 1.55 3.64
C ALA A 12 -17.64 0.18 2.95
N PHE A 13 -16.82 0.09 1.91
CA PHE A 13 -16.42 -1.18 1.31
C PHE A 13 -14.91 -1.31 1.47
N ASP A 14 -14.50 -2.36 2.17
CA ASP A 14 -13.10 -2.76 2.30
C ASP A 14 -13.10 -4.26 2.64
N PRO A 15 -12.55 -5.14 1.76
CA PRO A 15 -12.55 -6.58 1.98
C PRO A 15 -11.69 -7.01 3.18
N TYR A 16 -10.82 -6.12 3.69
CA TYR A 16 -9.93 -6.37 4.82
C TYR A 16 -10.42 -5.75 6.13
N LEU A 17 -11.61 -5.15 6.14
CA LEU A 17 -12.16 -4.48 7.32
C LEU A 17 -12.71 -5.48 8.34
N SER A 18 -12.16 -5.46 9.56
CA SER A 18 -12.65 -6.31 10.65
C SER A 18 -13.99 -5.82 11.22
N LEU A 19 -14.82 -6.76 11.68
CA LEU A 19 -16.13 -6.45 12.27
C LEU A 19 -16.04 -5.53 13.50
N ASP A 20 -14.94 -5.62 14.27
CA ASP A 20 -14.72 -4.77 15.44
C ASP A 20 -14.44 -3.32 15.04
N LYS A 21 -13.66 -3.09 13.97
CA LYS A 21 -13.44 -1.74 13.43
C LYS A 21 -14.75 -1.11 12.93
N VAL A 22 -15.61 -1.89 12.28
CA VAL A 22 -16.92 -1.42 11.80
C VAL A 22 -17.78 -0.89 12.95
N LYS A 23 -17.87 -1.66 14.05
CA LYS A 23 -18.64 -1.28 15.24
C LYS A 23 -18.09 -0.01 15.90
N THR A 24 -16.78 0.04 16.11
CA THR A 24 -16.12 1.19 16.76
C THR A 24 -16.29 2.47 15.96
N LEU A 25 -16.16 2.39 14.63
CA LEU A 25 -16.24 3.56 13.75
C LEU A 25 -17.68 3.97 13.41
N LYS A 26 -18.70 3.25 13.88
CA LYS A 26 -20.13 3.52 13.59
C LYS A 26 -20.41 3.67 12.09
N ILE A 27 -19.74 2.87 11.27
CA ILE A 27 -19.93 2.81 9.81
C ILE A 27 -20.74 1.57 9.43
N GLU A 28 -21.40 1.61 8.28
CA GLU A 28 -22.06 0.44 7.70
C GLU A 28 -21.13 -0.21 6.65
N ALA A 29 -20.59 -1.40 6.96
CA ALA A 29 -19.83 -2.18 5.99
C ALA A 29 -20.78 -2.82 4.96
N VAL A 30 -20.52 -2.58 3.68
CA VAL A 30 -21.35 -3.04 2.56
C VAL A 30 -20.48 -3.55 1.41
N SER A 31 -21.08 -4.28 0.46
CA SER A 31 -20.39 -4.60 -0.79
C SER A 31 -20.18 -3.35 -1.66
N LEU A 32 -19.17 -3.37 -2.54
CA LEU A 32 -18.92 -2.27 -3.49
C LEU A 32 -20.18 -1.89 -4.28
N LYS A 33 -20.88 -2.89 -4.82
CA LYS A 33 -22.16 -2.69 -5.52
C LYS A 33 -23.21 -2.02 -4.63
N GLY A 34 -23.29 -2.41 -3.36
CA GLY A 34 -24.20 -1.81 -2.38
C GLY A 34 -23.85 -0.35 -2.09
N LEU A 35 -22.56 -0.04 -1.96
CA LEU A 35 -22.04 1.32 -1.76
C LEU A 35 -22.41 2.21 -2.95
N LEU A 36 -22.04 1.81 -4.17
CA LEU A 36 -22.24 2.61 -5.38
C LEU A 36 -23.71 2.98 -5.60
N LYS A 37 -24.63 2.03 -5.40
CA LYS A 37 -26.08 2.27 -5.58
C LYS A 37 -26.68 3.24 -4.57
N ARG A 38 -26.05 3.42 -3.41
CA ARG A 38 -26.62 4.15 -2.26
C ARG A 38 -25.93 5.48 -2.00
N SER A 39 -24.68 5.64 -2.43
CA SER A 39 -23.88 6.82 -2.13
C SER A 39 -24.19 8.00 -3.06
N ASP A 40 -24.36 9.18 -2.47
CA ASP A 40 -24.46 10.46 -3.19
C ASP A 40 -23.06 11.07 -3.41
N TYR A 41 -22.14 10.80 -2.49
CA TYR A 41 -20.72 11.15 -2.55
C TYR A 41 -19.89 9.88 -2.35
N ILE A 42 -18.90 9.68 -3.21
CA ILE A 42 -18.01 8.51 -3.19
C ILE A 42 -16.58 9.02 -3.12
N THR A 43 -15.80 8.51 -2.16
CA THR A 43 -14.37 8.79 -2.06
C THR A 43 -13.60 7.47 -2.00
N VAL A 44 -12.48 7.39 -2.72
CA VAL A 44 -11.63 6.20 -2.76
C VAL A 44 -10.35 6.43 -1.96
N HIS A 45 -9.95 5.41 -1.19
CA HIS A 45 -8.80 5.45 -0.28
C HIS A 45 -8.03 4.11 -0.28
N THR A 46 -7.82 3.55 -1.46
CA THR A 46 -7.08 2.29 -1.62
C THR A 46 -5.69 2.56 -2.21
N PRO A 47 -4.70 1.69 -1.98
CA PRO A 47 -3.50 1.69 -2.80
C PRO A 47 -3.85 1.36 -4.27
N LEU A 48 -2.92 1.62 -5.18
CA LEU A 48 -3.00 1.13 -6.56
C LEU A 48 -2.30 -0.24 -6.63
N THR A 49 -3.07 -1.28 -6.89
CA THR A 49 -2.63 -2.66 -7.12
C THR A 49 -3.34 -3.19 -8.37
N ASP A 50 -3.04 -4.41 -8.81
CA ASP A 50 -3.74 -5.01 -9.94
C ASP A 50 -5.24 -5.22 -9.67
N GLU A 51 -5.62 -5.45 -8.40
CA GLU A 51 -7.01 -5.61 -7.98
C GLU A 51 -7.78 -4.29 -7.89
N THR A 52 -7.09 -3.18 -7.60
CA THR A 52 -7.73 -1.85 -7.43
C THR A 52 -7.57 -0.96 -8.66
N LYS A 53 -6.79 -1.38 -9.65
CA LYS A 53 -6.66 -0.69 -10.93
C LYS A 53 -7.99 -0.70 -11.67
N HIS A 54 -8.45 0.50 -12.02
CA HIS A 54 -9.76 0.75 -12.61
C HIS A 54 -10.91 0.12 -11.82
N LEU A 55 -10.79 0.07 -10.49
CA LEU A 55 -11.85 -0.37 -9.58
C LEU A 55 -13.17 0.34 -9.87
N ILE A 56 -13.10 1.60 -10.28
CA ILE A 56 -14.25 2.35 -10.79
C ILE A 56 -14.07 2.56 -12.30
N SER A 57 -14.85 1.82 -13.09
CA SER A 57 -14.94 1.93 -14.56
C SER A 57 -16.37 2.24 -14.99
N ASP A 58 -16.64 2.22 -16.30
CA ASP A 58 -17.98 2.42 -16.90
C ASP A 58 -19.08 1.62 -16.17
N LYS A 59 -18.80 0.34 -15.86
CA LYS A 59 -19.75 -0.56 -15.18
C LYS A 59 -20.11 -0.10 -13.77
N GLU A 60 -19.12 0.37 -13.01
CA GLU A 60 -19.31 0.85 -11.66
C GLU A 60 -19.99 2.21 -11.64
N ILE A 61 -19.62 3.08 -12.59
CA ILE A 61 -20.27 4.39 -12.80
C ILE A 61 -21.76 4.21 -13.09
N ASP A 62 -22.13 3.22 -13.91
CA ASP A 62 -23.54 2.93 -14.22
C ASP A 62 -24.36 2.52 -12.99
N LEU A 63 -23.74 1.86 -12.02
CA LEU A 63 -24.38 1.49 -10.76
C LEU A 63 -24.60 2.67 -9.82
N MET A 64 -23.89 3.78 -10.01
CA MET A 64 -24.03 4.95 -9.16
C MET A 64 -25.39 5.60 -9.30
N LYS A 65 -25.80 6.38 -8.29
CA LYS A 65 -26.93 7.29 -8.40
C LYS A 65 -26.67 8.32 -9.51
N LYS A 66 -27.73 8.73 -10.22
CA LYS A 66 -27.63 9.87 -11.14
C LYS A 66 -27.32 11.14 -10.34
N GLY A 67 -26.31 11.87 -10.76
CA GLY A 67 -25.84 13.08 -10.08
C GLY A 67 -24.93 12.82 -8.88
N ALA A 68 -24.42 11.59 -8.73
CA ALA A 68 -23.40 11.29 -7.73
C ALA A 68 -22.13 12.11 -7.97
N ARG A 69 -21.35 12.32 -6.91
CA ARG A 69 -20.04 12.99 -6.97
C ARG A 69 -18.95 12.03 -6.51
N ILE A 70 -17.81 12.07 -7.20
CA ILE A 70 -16.68 11.17 -6.92
C ILE A 70 -15.41 11.95 -6.59
N ILE A 71 -14.68 11.49 -5.59
CA ILE A 71 -13.45 12.11 -5.09
C ILE A 71 -12.33 11.06 -5.12
N ASN A 72 -11.17 11.42 -5.66
CA ASN A 72 -9.96 10.60 -5.60
C ASN A 72 -8.75 11.45 -5.22
N CYS A 73 -8.30 11.27 -3.98
CA CYS A 73 -7.05 11.80 -3.45
C CYS A 73 -6.10 10.67 -3.03
N ALA A 74 -6.28 9.47 -3.58
CA ALA A 74 -5.52 8.28 -3.19
C ALA A 74 -4.40 8.00 -4.19
N ARG A 75 -4.72 7.38 -5.34
CA ARG A 75 -3.78 7.13 -6.44
C ARG A 75 -4.49 7.27 -7.78
N GLY A 76 -3.75 7.76 -8.77
CA GLY A 76 -4.17 7.72 -10.16
C GLY A 76 -4.44 6.29 -10.62
N GLY A 77 -5.38 6.10 -11.55
CA GLY A 77 -5.70 4.78 -12.10
C GLY A 77 -6.58 3.89 -11.24
N ILE A 78 -6.99 4.30 -10.03
CA ILE A 78 -8.08 3.61 -9.30
C ILE A 78 -9.42 3.83 -10.02
N ILE A 79 -9.63 5.04 -10.52
CA ILE A 79 -10.76 5.39 -11.38
C ILE A 79 -10.25 5.46 -12.81
N ASN A 80 -10.93 4.78 -13.74
CA ASN A 80 -10.63 4.91 -15.16
C ASN A 80 -11.00 6.31 -15.65
N GLU A 81 -10.02 7.12 -16.03
CA GLU A 81 -10.25 8.52 -16.40
C GLU A 81 -11.12 8.67 -17.66
N ARG A 82 -10.97 7.75 -18.63
CA ARG A 82 -11.75 7.78 -19.86
C ARG A 82 -13.24 7.58 -19.57
N ASP A 83 -13.57 6.63 -18.70
CA ASP A 83 -14.96 6.36 -18.32
C ASP A 83 -15.51 7.43 -17.38
N LEU A 84 -14.67 7.98 -16.50
CA LEU A 84 -15.02 9.16 -15.69
C LEU A 84 -15.44 10.35 -16.57
N ILE A 85 -14.68 10.65 -17.62
CA ILE A 85 -15.02 11.72 -18.59
C ILE A 85 -16.38 11.47 -19.22
N LYS A 86 -16.70 10.23 -19.61
CA LYS A 86 -18.03 9.89 -20.16
C LYS A 86 -19.13 10.10 -19.12
N GLY A 87 -18.91 9.65 -17.88
CA GLY A 87 -19.86 9.80 -16.78
C GLY A 87 -20.15 11.27 -16.44
N LEU A 88 -19.12 12.12 -16.49
CA LEU A 88 -19.25 13.56 -16.30
C LEU A 88 -20.00 14.23 -17.46
N LYS A 89 -19.65 13.88 -18.71
CA LYS A 89 -20.31 14.44 -19.90
C LYS A 89 -21.79 14.05 -20.01
N SER A 90 -22.15 12.84 -19.60
CA SER A 90 -23.54 12.36 -19.62
C SER A 90 -24.38 12.91 -18.46
N GLY A 91 -23.75 13.56 -17.46
CA GLY A 91 -24.40 13.99 -16.23
C GLY A 91 -24.78 12.84 -15.29
N LYS A 92 -24.30 11.61 -15.56
CA LYS A 92 -24.39 10.50 -14.61
C LYS A 92 -23.64 10.85 -13.33
N ILE A 93 -22.45 11.44 -13.47
CA ILE A 93 -21.65 12.03 -12.40
C ILE A 93 -21.82 13.55 -12.49
N ALA A 94 -22.29 14.18 -11.41
CA ALA A 94 -22.52 15.62 -11.38
C ALA A 94 -21.19 16.42 -11.36
N GLY A 95 -20.16 15.84 -10.74
CA GLY A 95 -18.82 16.41 -10.71
C GLY A 95 -17.83 15.50 -9.99
N CYS A 96 -16.54 15.77 -10.15
CA CYS A 96 -15.50 15.07 -9.42
C CYS A 96 -14.44 16.01 -8.84
N ALA A 97 -13.71 15.51 -7.83
CA ALA A 97 -12.53 16.15 -7.29
C ALA A 97 -11.34 15.17 -7.35
N LEU A 98 -10.26 15.57 -8.01
CA LEU A 98 -9.09 14.73 -8.27
C LEU A 98 -7.83 15.44 -7.80
N ASP A 99 -7.06 14.77 -6.94
CA ASP A 99 -5.69 15.21 -6.59
C ASP A 99 -4.63 14.40 -7.34
N VAL A 100 -5.02 13.28 -7.96
CA VAL A 100 -4.12 12.29 -8.55
C VAL A 100 -4.62 11.86 -9.92
N PHE A 101 -3.70 11.54 -10.83
CA PHE A 101 -4.01 11.21 -12.23
C PHE A 101 -3.29 9.93 -12.68
N GLU A 102 -3.87 9.20 -13.63
CA GLU A 102 -3.28 7.99 -14.23
C GLU A 102 -1.86 8.24 -14.75
N LYS A 103 -1.66 9.42 -15.32
CA LYS A 103 -0.35 9.91 -15.74
C LYS A 103 -0.08 11.26 -15.10
N GLU A 104 1.00 11.32 -14.33
CA GLU A 104 1.51 12.54 -13.71
C GLU A 104 2.87 12.91 -14.30
N PRO A 105 3.07 14.17 -14.75
CA PRO A 105 2.12 15.28 -14.74
C PRO A 105 0.98 15.13 -15.77
N PRO A 106 -0.25 15.61 -15.48
CA PRO A 106 -1.46 15.36 -16.28
C PRO A 106 -1.59 16.26 -17.52
N HIS A 107 -0.51 16.47 -18.26
CA HIS A 107 -0.51 17.34 -19.44
C HIS A 107 -1.50 16.88 -20.50
N GLY A 108 -2.37 17.79 -20.95
CA GLY A 108 -3.36 17.52 -22.00
C GLY A 108 -4.56 16.68 -21.54
N ASN A 109 -4.67 16.38 -20.24
CA ASN A 109 -5.80 15.61 -19.72
C ASN A 109 -7.12 16.39 -19.89
N PRO A 110 -8.14 15.85 -20.58
CA PRO A 110 -9.42 16.54 -20.79
C PRO A 110 -10.14 16.93 -19.50
N LEU A 111 -9.92 16.19 -18.41
CA LEU A 111 -10.52 16.47 -17.09
C LEU A 111 -10.17 17.87 -16.59
N LEU A 112 -8.98 18.38 -16.90
CA LEU A 112 -8.52 19.71 -16.48
C LEU A 112 -9.27 20.87 -17.15
N LYS A 113 -10.05 20.59 -18.21
CA LYS A 113 -10.82 21.59 -18.96
C LYS A 113 -12.32 21.54 -18.67
N MET A 114 -12.76 20.68 -17.74
CA MET A 114 -14.16 20.46 -17.44
C MET A 114 -14.58 21.28 -16.21
N ASP A 115 -15.62 22.10 -16.34
CA ASP A 115 -16.08 22.99 -15.26
C ASP A 115 -16.61 22.25 -14.02
N ASN A 116 -17.01 20.99 -14.19
CA ASN A 116 -17.47 20.12 -13.11
C ASN A 116 -16.37 19.23 -12.52
N VAL A 117 -15.10 19.58 -12.76
CA VAL A 117 -13.93 18.89 -12.21
C VAL A 117 -13.11 19.87 -11.38
N VAL A 118 -12.87 19.53 -10.12
CA VAL A 118 -11.87 20.19 -9.28
C VAL A 118 -10.60 19.37 -9.34
N ALA A 119 -9.48 19.99 -9.72
CA ALA A 119 -8.20 19.32 -9.86
C ALA A 119 -7.12 20.01 -9.02
N THR A 120 -6.34 19.22 -8.28
CA THR A 120 -5.13 19.67 -7.58
C THR A 120 -3.93 18.79 -7.97
N PRO A 121 -2.70 19.34 -8.02
CA PRO A 121 -1.52 18.62 -8.51
C PRO A 121 -0.85 17.79 -7.41
N HIS A 122 -1.50 16.72 -6.95
CA HIS A 122 -0.98 15.76 -5.96
C HIS A 122 -0.50 16.42 -4.66
N LEU A 123 -1.37 17.26 -4.09
CA LEU A 123 -1.10 18.08 -2.91
C LEU A 123 -1.52 17.42 -1.59
N GLY A 124 -2.06 16.21 -1.60
CA GLY A 124 -2.62 15.56 -0.41
C GLY A 124 -1.68 15.46 0.80
N ALA A 125 -0.36 15.44 0.58
CA ALA A 125 0.68 15.45 1.62
C ALA A 125 1.53 16.74 1.63
N ALA A 126 1.19 17.74 0.81
CA ALA A 126 1.92 18.99 0.67
C ALA A 126 1.47 20.03 1.71
N THR A 127 1.50 19.66 3.00
CA THR A 127 1.27 20.58 4.13
C THR A 127 2.51 20.67 5.00
N GLU A 128 2.73 21.82 5.64
CA GLU A 128 3.90 22.03 6.51
C GLU A 128 3.95 20.98 7.63
N GLU A 129 2.82 20.69 8.27
CA GLU A 129 2.73 19.72 9.36
C GLU A 129 3.05 18.30 8.88
N ALA A 130 2.58 17.90 7.70
CA ALA A 130 2.87 16.59 7.14
C ALA A 130 4.37 16.45 6.82
N GLN A 131 4.97 17.49 6.23
CA GLN A 131 6.41 17.50 5.91
C GLN A 131 7.26 17.47 7.17
N VAL A 132 6.89 18.21 8.23
CA VAL A 132 7.58 18.17 9.53
C VAL A 132 7.49 16.80 10.17
N ASN A 133 6.30 16.19 10.21
CA ASN A 133 6.12 14.85 10.79
C ASN A 133 6.96 13.81 10.06
N VAL A 134 6.95 13.81 8.73
CA VAL A 134 7.77 12.89 7.92
C VAL A 134 9.26 13.12 8.19
N ALA A 135 9.70 14.38 8.27
CA ALA A 135 11.10 14.70 8.56
C ALA A 135 11.54 14.19 9.94
N VAL A 136 10.70 14.39 10.96
CA VAL A 136 10.96 13.91 12.34
C VAL A 136 10.99 12.38 12.38
N ASP A 137 10.03 11.71 11.75
CA ASP A 137 9.96 10.25 11.72
C ASP A 137 11.18 9.63 11.03
N ILE A 138 11.63 10.20 9.91
CA ILE A 138 12.85 9.76 9.21
C ILE A 138 14.09 10.04 10.08
N ALA A 139 14.17 11.20 10.73
CA ALA A 139 15.31 11.53 11.59
C ALA A 139 15.43 10.54 12.77
N HIS A 140 14.32 10.16 13.40
CA HIS A 140 14.31 9.12 14.43
C HIS A 140 14.76 7.77 13.89
N GLN A 141 14.22 7.33 12.75
CA GLN A 141 14.62 6.05 12.14
C GLN A 141 16.10 6.02 11.74
N MET A 142 16.64 7.15 11.23
CA MET A 142 18.06 7.27 10.93
C MET A 142 18.91 7.19 12.20
N CYS A 143 18.52 7.88 13.27
CA CYS A 143 19.21 7.80 14.57
C CYS A 143 19.20 6.36 15.10
N ASP A 144 18.06 5.69 15.08
CA ASP A 144 17.94 4.31 15.56
C ASP A 144 18.79 3.35 14.71
N GLY A 145 18.77 3.50 13.39
CA GLY A 145 19.63 2.74 12.48
C GLY A 145 21.12 2.95 12.74
N LEU A 146 21.57 4.21 12.90
CA LEU A 146 22.98 4.55 13.13
C LEU A 146 23.49 4.17 14.52
N LEU A 147 22.60 4.16 15.52
CA LEU A 147 22.92 3.75 16.90
C LEU A 147 22.75 2.24 17.12
N GLY A 148 22.43 1.47 16.07
CA GLY A 148 22.28 0.02 16.16
C GLY A 148 21.00 -0.45 16.86
N ARG A 149 19.99 0.41 16.99
CA ARG A 149 18.68 0.10 17.61
C ARG A 149 17.68 -0.51 16.62
N GLY A 150 18.12 -0.85 15.41
CA GLY A 150 17.27 -1.40 14.36
C GLY A 150 16.51 -0.35 13.55
N MET A 151 15.92 -0.79 12.43
CA MET A 151 15.09 0.05 11.55
C MET A 151 13.73 -0.61 11.34
N CYS A 152 12.66 0.06 11.75
CA CYS A 152 11.30 -0.48 11.77
C CYS A 152 10.48 -0.25 10.50
N ASN A 153 10.94 0.61 9.57
CA ASN A 153 10.29 0.87 8.28
C ASN A 153 11.29 0.74 7.10
N ALA A 154 12.26 -0.17 7.22
CA ALA A 154 13.18 -0.42 6.13
C ALA A 154 12.43 -0.97 4.90
N VAL A 155 12.58 -0.30 3.76
CA VAL A 155 11.90 -0.69 2.51
C VAL A 155 12.55 -1.90 1.84
N ASN A 156 13.76 -2.25 2.26
CA ASN A 156 14.62 -3.29 1.66
C ASN A 156 15.13 -4.34 2.67
N ALA A 157 14.61 -4.34 3.89
CA ALA A 157 15.02 -5.27 4.93
C ALA A 157 13.86 -5.57 5.90
N PRO A 158 13.80 -6.77 6.48
CA PRO A 158 12.81 -7.11 7.48
C PRO A 158 13.03 -6.28 8.75
N SER A 159 11.95 -5.68 9.24
CA SER A 159 11.93 -4.94 10.50
C SER A 159 11.98 -5.90 11.67
N VAL A 160 13.09 -5.92 12.41
CA VAL A 160 13.23 -6.68 13.66
C VAL A 160 13.32 -5.69 14.83
N ALA A 161 12.51 -5.90 15.87
CA ALA A 161 12.60 -5.10 17.07
C ALA A 161 14.02 -5.19 17.68
N PRO A 162 14.62 -4.09 18.18
CA PRO A 162 15.98 -4.09 18.69
C PRO A 162 16.30 -5.20 19.70
N GLU A 163 15.36 -5.50 20.60
CA GLU A 163 15.52 -6.51 21.65
C GLU A 163 15.57 -7.93 21.07
N ILE A 164 14.88 -8.15 19.96
CA ILE A 164 14.87 -9.43 19.23
C ILE A 164 16.07 -9.48 18.27
N ALA A 165 16.53 -8.35 17.76
CA ALA A 165 17.64 -8.26 16.84
C ALA A 165 18.92 -8.82 17.45
N GLU A 166 19.26 -8.52 18.71
CA GLU A 166 20.46 -9.09 19.36
C GLU A 166 20.44 -10.63 19.40
N ILE A 167 19.27 -11.23 19.61
CA ILE A 167 19.09 -12.69 19.66
C ILE A 167 19.12 -13.30 18.27
N VAL A 168 18.47 -12.67 17.29
CA VAL A 168 18.26 -13.20 15.94
C VAL A 168 19.45 -12.91 15.00
N GLN A 169 20.19 -11.82 15.20
CA GLN A 169 21.29 -11.37 14.33
C GLN A 169 22.39 -12.43 14.13
N PRO A 170 22.86 -13.16 15.16
CA PRO A 170 23.84 -14.23 14.95
C PRO A 170 23.31 -15.34 14.02
N TYR A 171 22.02 -15.65 14.10
CA TYR A 171 21.38 -16.66 13.24
C TYR A 171 21.18 -16.15 11.81
N VAL A 172 20.89 -14.86 11.62
CA VAL A 172 20.84 -14.22 10.29
C VAL A 172 22.19 -14.34 9.58
N ILE A 173 23.28 -13.99 10.27
CA ILE A 173 24.66 -14.10 9.72
C ILE A 173 25.00 -15.56 9.42
N LEU A 174 24.66 -16.48 10.33
CA LEU A 174 24.90 -17.91 10.13
C LEU A 174 24.10 -18.45 8.94
N ALA A 175 22.82 -18.10 8.82
CA ALA A 175 21.96 -18.54 7.74
C ALA A 175 22.45 -18.07 6.38
N GLU A 176 22.92 -16.83 6.25
CA GLU A 176 23.52 -16.30 5.02
C GLU A 176 24.76 -17.11 4.61
N LYS A 177 25.65 -17.44 5.56
CA LYS A 177 26.81 -18.29 5.31
C LYS A 177 26.42 -19.73 4.93
N ILE A 178 25.41 -20.30 5.60
CA ILE A 178 24.89 -21.63 5.28
C ILE A 178 24.31 -21.65 3.86
N GLY A 179 23.51 -20.65 3.48
CA GLY A 179 22.95 -20.53 2.14
C GLY A 179 24.04 -20.46 1.08
N SER A 180 25.04 -19.61 1.30
CA SER A 180 26.21 -19.48 0.41
C SER A 180 26.99 -20.78 0.29
N LEU A 181 27.22 -21.49 1.40
CA LEU A 181 27.89 -22.80 1.36
C LEU A 181 27.07 -23.84 0.59
N GLN A 182 25.78 -23.96 0.89
CA GLN A 182 24.88 -24.94 0.25
C GLN A 182 24.77 -24.72 -1.26
N SER A 183 24.74 -23.45 -1.71
CA SER A 183 24.71 -23.11 -3.12
C SER A 183 25.94 -23.60 -3.89
N GLN A 184 27.12 -23.55 -3.26
CA GLN A 184 28.39 -23.97 -3.87
C GLN A 184 28.56 -25.49 -3.85
N LEU A 185 27.95 -26.18 -2.88
CA LEU A 185 27.95 -27.63 -2.78
C LEU A 185 26.88 -28.30 -3.67
N SER A 186 25.84 -27.55 -4.05
CA SER A 186 24.75 -28.04 -4.88
C SER A 186 25.13 -28.03 -6.36
N SER A 187 24.93 -29.16 -7.05
CA SER A 187 25.10 -29.27 -8.49
C SER A 187 23.77 -29.15 -9.23
N GLY A 188 23.64 -28.21 -10.16
CA GLY A 188 22.45 -28.02 -10.99
C GLY A 188 21.40 -27.09 -10.36
N HIS A 189 20.17 -27.15 -10.88
CA HIS A 189 19.11 -26.22 -10.50
C HIS A 189 18.49 -26.58 -9.15
N ILE A 190 18.54 -25.66 -8.19
CA ILE A 190 17.88 -25.80 -6.88
C ILE A 190 16.37 -25.56 -7.08
N THR A 191 15.56 -26.60 -6.92
CA THR A 191 14.09 -26.53 -7.09
C THR A 191 13.32 -26.46 -5.78
N ARG A 192 13.98 -26.75 -4.65
CA ARG A 192 13.38 -26.72 -3.33
C ARG A 192 14.42 -26.41 -2.26
N LEU A 193 14.10 -25.47 -1.39
CA LEU A 193 14.84 -25.18 -0.17
C LEU A 193 13.98 -25.61 1.04
N LYS A 194 14.56 -26.37 1.97
CA LYS A 194 13.92 -26.73 3.24
C LYS A 194 14.79 -26.21 4.37
N ILE A 195 14.24 -25.34 5.21
CA ILE A 195 14.91 -24.77 6.38
C ILE A 195 14.19 -25.32 7.62
N GLU A 196 14.95 -25.91 8.54
CA GLU A 196 14.44 -26.38 9.83
C GLU A 196 15.04 -25.54 10.95
N TYR A 197 14.19 -24.96 11.79
CA TYR A 197 14.56 -24.21 12.99
C TYR A 197 14.41 -25.13 14.20
N ARG A 198 15.44 -25.22 15.06
CA ARG A 198 15.43 -26.08 16.25
C ARG A 198 15.94 -25.34 17.48
N GLY A 199 15.33 -25.61 18.64
CA GLY A 199 15.62 -24.95 19.91
C GLY A 199 14.87 -23.63 20.08
N ASP A 200 15.35 -22.80 21.01
CA ASP A 200 14.66 -21.58 21.45
C ASP A 200 14.44 -20.55 20.33
N ILE A 201 15.22 -20.63 19.24
CA ILE A 201 15.05 -19.77 18.06
C ILE A 201 13.69 -19.93 17.39
N GLY A 202 13.05 -21.10 17.54
CA GLY A 202 11.71 -21.36 17.03
C GLY A 202 10.60 -20.55 17.73
N ASN A 203 10.91 -19.91 18.85
CA ASN A 203 9.96 -19.05 19.58
C ASN A 203 9.97 -17.60 19.08
N TYR A 204 10.87 -17.24 18.17
CA TYR A 204 11.00 -15.90 17.61
C TYR A 204 10.53 -15.86 16.15
N ASP A 205 10.35 -14.65 15.61
CA ASP A 205 10.14 -14.48 14.18
C ASP A 205 11.38 -14.94 13.40
N THR A 206 11.23 -16.01 12.62
CA THR A 206 12.30 -16.63 11.84
C THR A 206 12.37 -16.11 10.40
N THR A 207 11.44 -15.24 9.98
CA THR A 207 11.42 -14.65 8.64
C THR A 207 12.75 -13.99 8.25
N PRO A 208 13.42 -13.20 9.11
CA PRO A 208 14.73 -12.63 8.79
C PRO A 208 15.81 -13.69 8.52
N ILE A 209 15.76 -14.82 9.25
CA ILE A 209 16.71 -15.92 9.11
C ILE A 209 16.45 -16.67 7.80
N THR A 210 15.17 -16.88 7.44
CA THR A 210 14.78 -17.45 6.14
C THR A 210 15.32 -16.59 4.99
N ALA A 211 15.05 -15.29 5.02
CA ALA A 211 15.47 -14.35 3.98
C ALA A 211 16.99 -14.33 3.83
N ALA A 212 17.73 -14.35 4.94
CA ALA A 212 19.18 -14.40 4.93
C ALA A 212 19.75 -15.68 4.28
N CYS A 213 19.15 -16.83 4.57
CA CYS A 213 19.52 -18.10 3.93
C CYS A 213 19.34 -18.04 2.41
N VAL A 214 18.19 -17.54 1.95
CA VAL A 214 17.88 -17.41 0.51
C VAL A 214 18.83 -16.42 -0.16
N LYS A 215 19.05 -15.24 0.44
CA LYS A 215 20.01 -14.25 -0.04
C LYS A 215 21.39 -14.86 -0.22
N GLY A 216 21.90 -15.51 0.82
CA GLY A 216 23.21 -16.16 0.79
C GLY A 216 23.32 -17.25 -0.30
N MET A 217 22.24 -17.98 -0.55
CA MET A 217 22.19 -19.02 -1.60
C MET A 217 22.20 -18.44 -3.02
N LEU A 218 21.56 -17.28 -3.24
CA LEU A 218 21.46 -16.65 -4.56
C LEU A 218 22.67 -15.78 -4.91
N GLN A 219 23.31 -15.18 -3.91
CA GLN A 219 24.40 -14.20 -4.09
C GLN A 219 25.58 -14.72 -4.92
N PRO A 220 26.05 -15.98 -4.81
CA PRO A 220 27.14 -16.50 -5.65
C PRO A 220 26.83 -16.54 -7.15
N PHE A 221 25.56 -16.57 -7.54
CA PHE A 221 25.13 -16.62 -8.94
C PHE A 221 24.67 -15.27 -9.48
N MET A 222 24.06 -14.44 -8.63
CA MET A 222 23.42 -13.19 -9.01
C MET A 222 24.19 -11.93 -8.58
N GLY A 223 25.24 -12.08 -7.77
CA GLY A 223 26.08 -10.97 -7.32
C GLY A 223 25.40 -10.04 -6.31
N GLU A 224 25.90 -8.80 -6.22
CA GLU A 224 25.50 -7.82 -5.19
C GLU A 224 24.07 -7.27 -5.35
N THR A 225 23.36 -7.61 -6.43
CA THR A 225 21.98 -7.18 -6.63
C THR A 225 20.97 -7.93 -5.74
N VAL A 226 21.38 -9.05 -5.15
CA VAL A 226 20.53 -9.84 -4.23
C VAL A 226 20.48 -9.16 -2.87
N ASN A 227 19.27 -8.85 -2.41
CA ASN A 227 19.03 -8.28 -1.09
C ASN A 227 18.04 -9.18 -0.30
N TYR A 228 17.49 -8.69 0.82
CA TYR A 228 16.58 -9.47 1.66
C TYR A 228 15.12 -9.51 1.14
N ILE A 229 14.86 -8.91 -0.03
CA ILE A 229 13.57 -8.87 -0.76
C ILE A 229 13.73 -9.52 -2.15
#